data_AF-A0A800ALU6-F1
#
_entry.id   AF-A0A800ALU6-F1
#
_cell.length_a   1.000
_cell.length_b   1.000
_cell.length_c   1.000
_cell.angle_alpha   90.00
_cell.angle_beta   90.00
_cell.angle_gamma   90.00
#
_symmetry.space_group_name_H-M   'P 1'
#
loop_
_entity.id
_entity.type
_entity.pdbx_description
1 polymer ?
#
loop_
_entity_poly.entity_id
_entity_poly.type
_entity_poly.pdbx_seq_one_letter_code
_entity_poly.pdbx_strand_id
1 'polypeptide(L)'
;EREKYFARRTRCTAGMRQLAIYPDGKVVPCEEAPPTKEFVFGNLKRQSIKEIWNSERLIEVIRPPREKFIGQPCYDCLDFYECHAYLGRCYMHALKAYGTPYAPPPECPKAPSQSGLFLTSKSCE
;
A
#
# COMPACT_ATOMS: atom_id res chain seq x y z
N GLU A 1 11.50 15.94 -14.19
CA GLU A 1 10.11 16.10 -13.70
C GLU A 1 9.68 15.05 -12.68
N ARG A 2 9.44 13.78 -13.06
CA ARG A 2 8.89 12.74 -12.15
C ARG A 2 9.62 12.62 -10.80
N GLU A 3 10.95 12.73 -10.80
CA GLU A 3 11.78 12.69 -9.59
C GLU A 3 11.54 13.83 -8.61
N LYS A 4 11.46 15.08 -9.10
CA LYS A 4 11.19 16.25 -8.26
C LYS A 4 9.79 16.19 -7.64
N TYR A 5 8.78 15.80 -8.43
CA TYR A 5 7.40 15.68 -7.93
C TYR A 5 7.26 14.55 -6.92
N PHE A 6 7.86 13.39 -7.19
CA PHE A 6 7.77 12.26 -6.29
C PHE A 6 8.47 12.55 -4.95
N ALA A 7 9.60 13.23 -4.94
CA ALA A 7 10.28 13.63 -3.70
C ALA A 7 9.45 14.58 -2.84
N ARG A 8 8.58 15.41 -3.44
CA ARG A 8 7.70 16.38 -2.75
C ARG A 8 6.26 15.92 -2.60
N ARG A 9 5.97 14.64 -2.87
CA ARG A 9 4.62 14.07 -2.81
C ARG A 9 4.03 14.13 -1.39
N THR A 10 2.70 14.12 -1.33
CA THR A 10 1.97 14.00 -0.07
C THR A 10 2.28 12.67 0.61
N ARG A 11 2.36 12.70 1.94
CA ARG A 11 2.59 11.50 2.76
C ARG A 11 1.39 10.57 2.68
N CYS A 12 1.63 9.28 2.43
CA CYS A 12 0.61 8.25 2.56
C CYS A 12 0.28 8.03 4.04
N THR A 13 -0.99 8.14 4.40
CA THR A 13 -1.49 7.95 5.78
C THR A 13 -1.97 6.53 6.05
N ALA A 14 -2.14 5.70 5.02
CA ALA A 14 -2.81 4.40 5.08
C ALA A 14 -2.16 3.46 6.11
N GLY A 15 -2.90 3.12 7.17
CA GLY A 15 -2.43 2.32 8.31
C GLY A 15 -1.36 3.00 9.20
N MET A 16 -0.87 4.19 8.85
CA MET A 16 0.13 4.93 9.63
C MET A 16 -0.47 6.05 10.49
N ARG A 17 -1.49 6.73 9.94
CA ARG A 17 -2.21 7.86 10.56
C ARG A 17 -3.73 7.73 10.40
N GLN A 18 -4.19 6.68 9.72
CA GLN A 18 -5.60 6.40 9.52
C GLN A 18 -5.85 4.89 9.51
N LEU A 19 -7.08 4.51 9.87
CA LEU A 19 -7.68 3.21 9.58
C LEU A 19 -9.02 3.48 8.90
N ALA A 20 -9.48 2.56 8.05
CA ALA A 20 -10.84 2.52 7.57
C ALA A 20 -11.53 1.24 8.07
N ILE A 21 -12.83 1.35 8.36
CA ILE A 21 -13.62 0.28 8.98
C ILE A 21 -14.78 -0.06 8.03
N TYR A 22 -14.83 -1.32 7.58
CA TYR A 22 -15.99 -1.84 6.85
C TYR A 22 -17.18 -2.06 7.79
N PRO A 23 -18.43 -2.04 7.28
CA PRO A 23 -19.64 -2.20 8.09
C PRO A 23 -19.70 -3.50 8.91
N ASP A 24 -18.98 -4.54 8.47
CA ASP A 24 -18.91 -5.83 9.17
C ASP A 24 -17.81 -5.90 10.26
N GLY A 25 -17.16 -4.77 10.53
CA GLY A 25 -16.13 -4.60 11.54
C GLY A 25 -14.70 -4.89 11.06
N LYS A 26 -14.49 -5.35 9.83
CA LYS A 26 -13.13 -5.52 9.28
C LYS A 26 -12.43 -4.18 9.18
N VAL A 27 -11.18 -4.12 9.60
CA VAL A 27 -10.39 -2.90 9.57
C VAL A 27 -9.26 -3.03 8.55
N VAL A 28 -9.14 -2.01 7.70
CA VAL A 28 -8.24 -1.93 6.55
C VAL A 28 -7.46 -0.60 6.58
N PRO A 29 -6.36 -0.45 5.84
CA PRO A 29 -5.48 0.71 6.03
C PRO A 29 -5.97 2.02 5.39
N CYS A 30 -6.81 1.96 4.38
CA CYS A 30 -7.46 3.13 3.77
C CYS A 30 -8.79 2.74 3.13
N GLU A 31 -9.58 3.73 2.76
CA GLU A 31 -10.87 3.61 2.09
C GLU A 31 -10.82 2.91 0.73
N GLU A 32 -9.67 2.98 0.04
CA GLU A 32 -9.47 2.29 -1.23
C GLU A 32 -9.11 0.81 -1.09
N ALA A 33 -8.74 0.37 0.11
CA ALA A 33 -8.23 -0.98 0.34
C ALA A 33 -9.39 -2.01 0.36
N PRO A 34 -9.38 -3.04 -0.50
CA PRO A 34 -10.44 -4.04 -0.48
C PRO A 34 -10.34 -4.90 0.78
N PRO A 35 -11.46 -5.49 1.27
CA PRO A 35 -11.50 -6.26 2.51
C PRO A 35 -10.95 -7.69 2.33
N THR A 36 -9.85 -7.84 1.59
CA THR A 36 -9.17 -9.12 1.39
C THR A 36 -8.20 -9.41 2.52
N LYS A 37 -7.82 -10.68 2.69
CA LYS A 37 -6.89 -11.13 3.74
C LYS A 37 -5.58 -10.33 3.76
N GLU A 38 -5.12 -9.86 2.61
CA GLU A 38 -3.89 -9.09 2.47
C GLU A 38 -3.95 -7.71 3.14
N PHE A 39 -5.10 -7.04 3.08
CA PHE A 39 -5.27 -5.66 3.58
C PHE A 39 -6.07 -5.56 4.87
N VAL A 40 -6.73 -6.63 5.30
CA VAL A 40 -7.38 -6.68 6.60
C VAL A 40 -6.34 -6.94 7.68
N PHE A 41 -6.22 -6.02 8.65
CA PHE A 41 -5.31 -6.15 9.79
C PHE A 41 -6.02 -6.43 11.12
N GLY A 42 -7.36 -6.48 11.15
CA GLY A 42 -8.11 -6.81 12.35
C GLY A 42 -9.63 -6.74 12.15
N ASN A 43 -10.38 -7.08 13.21
CA ASN A 43 -11.84 -6.95 13.22
C ASN A 43 -12.34 -6.43 14.57
N LEU A 44 -13.15 -5.38 14.56
CA LEU A 44 -13.70 -4.72 15.76
C LEU A 44 -14.69 -5.58 16.56
N LYS A 45 -15.20 -6.68 15.99
CA LYS A 45 -15.98 -7.68 16.71
C LYS A 45 -15.14 -8.53 17.66
N ARG A 46 -13.80 -8.48 17.53
CA ARG A 46 -12.86 -9.33 18.26
C ARG A 46 -11.74 -8.55 18.96
N GLN A 47 -11.42 -7.36 18.48
CA GLN A 47 -10.29 -6.56 18.95
C GLN A 47 -10.71 -5.09 19.04
N SER A 48 -10.21 -4.37 20.03
CA SER A 48 -10.31 -2.91 20.11
C SER A 48 -9.46 -2.23 19.04
N ILE A 49 -9.76 -0.97 18.72
CA ILE A 49 -8.93 -0.15 17.83
C ILE A 49 -7.48 -0.09 18.33
N LYS A 50 -7.26 0.01 19.65
CA LYS A 50 -5.92 0.08 20.25
C LYS A 50 -5.12 -1.20 20.01
N GLU A 51 -5.74 -2.36 20.15
CA GLU A 51 -5.09 -3.65 19.87
C GLU A 51 -4.72 -3.76 18.39
N ILE A 52 -5.64 -3.39 17.50
CA ILE A 52 -5.40 -3.42 16.05
C ILE A 52 -4.29 -2.44 15.67
N TRP A 53 -4.30 -1.22 16.21
CA TRP A 53 -3.33 -0.16 15.91
C TRP A 53 -1.89 -0.55 16.30
N ASN A 54 -1.74 -1.34 17.36
CA ASN A 54 -0.44 -1.82 17.85
C ASN A 54 -0.13 -3.25 17.39
N SER A 55 -0.88 -3.81 16.44
CA SER A 55 -0.69 -5.19 15.99
C SER A 55 0.53 -5.33 15.06
N GLU A 56 1.22 -6.46 15.17
CA GLU A 56 2.28 -6.85 14.22
C GLU A 56 1.75 -6.87 12.78
N ARG A 57 0.51 -7.35 12.61
CA ARG A 57 -0.16 -7.41 11.31
C ARG A 57 -0.25 -6.05 10.63
N LEU A 58 -0.59 -4.99 11.36
CA LEU A 58 -0.62 -3.65 10.80
C LEU A 58 0.79 -3.22 10.36
N ILE A 59 1.80 -3.43 11.21
CA ILE A 59 3.20 -3.08 10.94
C ILE A 59 3.71 -3.78 9.67
N GLU A 60 3.45 -5.08 9.51
CA GLU A 60 3.83 -5.85 8.32
C GLU A 60 3.21 -5.31 7.03
N VAL A 61 1.96 -4.83 7.09
CA VAL A 61 1.26 -4.29 5.91
C VAL A 61 1.81 -2.92 5.52
N ILE A 62 2.06 -2.03 6.50
CA ILE A 62 2.55 -0.67 6.21
C ILE A 62 4.05 -0.61 5.97
N ARG A 63 4.82 -1.55 6.54
CA ARG A 63 6.28 -1.68 6.42
C ARG A 63 6.64 -3.13 6.07
N PRO A 64 6.26 -3.60 4.87
CA PRO A 64 6.60 -4.94 4.43
C PRO A 64 8.12 -5.11 4.35
N PRO A 65 8.63 -6.30 4.67
CA PRO A 65 10.05 -6.60 4.60
C PRO A 65 10.54 -6.52 3.14
N ARG A 66 11.82 -6.21 2.94
CA ARG A 66 12.38 -5.90 1.61
C ARG A 66 12.25 -7.08 0.65
N GLU A 67 12.25 -8.31 1.16
CA GLU A 67 12.11 -9.57 0.43
C GLU A 67 10.79 -9.67 -0.32
N LYS A 68 9.72 -8.99 0.14
CA LYS A 68 8.45 -8.92 -0.59
C LYS A 68 8.56 -8.19 -1.93
N PHE A 69 9.65 -7.46 -2.14
CA PHE A 69 9.89 -6.66 -3.34
C PHE A 69 10.83 -7.34 -4.33
N ILE A 70 11.25 -8.60 -4.12
CA ILE A 70 12.12 -9.32 -5.07
C ILE A 70 11.52 -9.26 -6.49
N GLY A 71 12.33 -8.87 -7.47
CA GLY A 71 11.90 -8.66 -8.85
C GLY A 71 11.22 -7.30 -9.11
N GLN A 72 11.11 -6.44 -8.10
CA GLN A 72 10.55 -5.09 -8.21
C GLN A 72 11.64 -4.03 -7.95
N PRO A 73 11.53 -2.82 -8.55
CA PRO A 73 12.53 -1.76 -8.38
C PRO A 73 12.81 -1.34 -6.93
N CYS A 74 11.86 -1.57 -6.02
CA CYS A 74 12.03 -1.28 -4.61
C CYS A 74 13.06 -2.19 -3.92
N TYR A 75 13.33 -3.39 -4.43
CA TYR A 75 14.26 -4.35 -3.80
C TYR A 75 15.67 -3.78 -3.65
N ASP A 76 16.22 -3.19 -4.72
CA ASP A 76 17.56 -2.61 -4.74
C ASP A 76 17.56 -1.09 -4.52
N CYS A 77 16.41 -0.52 -4.12
CA CYS A 77 16.29 0.92 -3.95
C CYS A 77 17.01 1.39 -2.68
N LEU A 78 17.95 2.32 -2.84
CA LEU A 78 18.65 2.98 -1.73
C LEU A 78 17.69 3.79 -0.85
N ASP A 79 16.64 4.36 -1.45
CA ASP A 79 15.66 5.23 -0.77
C ASP A 79 14.53 4.43 -0.09
N PHE A 80 14.58 3.10 -0.08
CA PHE A 80 13.47 2.25 0.37
C PHE A 80 12.96 2.61 1.76
N TYR A 81 13.85 2.80 2.73
CA TYR A 81 13.46 3.08 4.11
C TYR A 81 12.79 4.45 4.23
N GLU A 82 13.38 5.51 3.69
CA GLU A 82 12.78 6.84 3.70
C GLU A 82 11.44 6.87 2.95
N CYS A 83 11.39 6.20 1.79
CA CYS A 83 10.20 6.10 0.97
C CYS A 83 9.07 5.34 1.67
N HIS A 84 9.35 4.19 2.31
CA HIS A 84 8.32 3.32 2.87
C HIS A 84 7.97 3.67 4.32
N ALA A 85 8.94 4.05 5.14
CA ALA A 85 8.72 4.29 6.57
C ALA A 85 8.36 5.76 6.88
N TYR A 86 8.86 6.72 6.11
CA TYR A 86 8.66 8.15 6.40
C TYR A 86 7.54 8.76 5.55
N LEU A 87 7.72 8.87 4.22
CA LEU A 87 6.70 9.43 3.32
C LEU A 87 5.59 8.43 2.99
N GLY A 88 5.90 7.14 3.04
CA GLY A 88 5.02 6.09 2.56
C GLY A 88 4.90 6.06 1.03
N ARG A 89 4.22 5.02 0.56
CA ARG A 89 3.82 4.84 -0.84
C ARG A 89 2.35 4.43 -0.90
N CYS A 90 1.66 4.78 -1.98
CA CYS A 90 0.32 4.25 -2.22
C CYS A 90 0.43 2.85 -2.84
N TYR A 91 0.35 1.80 -2.02
CA TYR A 91 0.35 0.42 -2.53
C TYR A 91 -0.97 0.05 -3.23
N MET A 92 -2.04 0.83 -3.08
CA MET A 92 -3.25 0.71 -3.91
C MET A 92 -3.00 1.15 -5.35
N HIS A 93 -2.25 2.24 -5.56
CA HIS A 93 -1.85 2.64 -6.92
C HIS A 93 -0.95 1.59 -7.56
N ALA A 94 -0.02 1.01 -6.79
CA ALA A 94 0.81 -0.10 -7.26
C ALA A 94 -0.04 -1.32 -7.64
N LEU A 95 -0.99 -1.72 -6.79
CA LEU A 95 -1.90 -2.83 -7.06
C LEU A 95 -2.74 -2.60 -8.32
N LYS A 96 -3.33 -1.40 -8.47
CA LYS A 96 -4.13 -1.04 -9.65
C LYS A 96 -3.31 -1.03 -10.94
N ALA A 97 -2.06 -0.58 -10.89
CA ALA A 97 -1.22 -0.47 -12.09
C ALA A 97 -0.52 -1.77 -12.48
N TYR A 98 -0.14 -2.59 -11.50
CA TYR A 98 0.78 -3.73 -11.72
C TYR A 98 0.24 -5.07 -11.19
N GLY A 99 -0.96 -5.08 -10.60
CA GLY A 99 -1.54 -6.29 -10.02
C GLY A 99 -0.86 -6.75 -8.71
N THR A 100 0.03 -5.94 -8.14
CA THR A 100 0.73 -6.25 -6.87
C THR A 100 0.96 -5.00 -6.03
N PRO A 101 0.75 -5.04 -4.69
CA PRO A 101 1.07 -3.92 -3.81
C PRO A 101 2.57 -3.77 -3.54
N TYR A 102 3.38 -4.73 -4.02
CA TYR A 102 4.82 -4.76 -3.87
C TYR A 102 5.57 -4.14 -5.06
N ALA A 103 4.87 -3.52 -6.00
CA ALA A 103 5.49 -2.64 -6.99
C ALA A 103 5.63 -1.20 -6.44
N PRO A 104 6.55 -0.38 -6.99
CA PRO A 104 6.50 1.06 -6.80
C PRO A 104 5.19 1.62 -7.39
N PRO A 105 4.60 2.69 -6.82
CA PRO A 105 3.44 3.31 -7.42
C PRO A 105 3.84 3.99 -8.76
N PRO A 106 2.93 4.17 -9.74
CA PRO A 106 3.25 4.67 -11.08
C PRO A 106 3.97 6.03 -11.14
N GLU A 107 3.76 6.86 -10.12
CA GLU A 107 4.36 8.18 -9.99
C GLU A 107 5.85 8.08 -9.59
N CYS A 108 6.31 6.91 -9.13
CA CYS A 108 7.70 6.70 -8.74
C CYS A 108 8.63 6.80 -9.96
N PRO A 109 9.78 7.51 -9.86
CA PRO A 109 10.82 7.58 -10.88
C PRO A 109 11.39 6.23 -11.31
N LYS A 110 11.35 5.25 -10.42
CA LYS A 110 11.84 3.90 -10.64
C LYS A 110 10.73 2.93 -11.08
N ALA A 111 9.50 3.41 -11.27
CA ALA A 111 8.40 2.56 -11.71
C ALA A 111 8.62 2.03 -13.14
N PRO A 112 8.27 0.75 -13.42
CA PRO A 112 8.32 0.19 -14.76
C PRO A 112 7.49 1.04 -15.72
N SER A 113 7.92 1.15 -16.99
CA SER A 113 7.08 1.74 -18.03
C SER A 113 5.82 0.91 -18.16
N GLN A 114 4.64 1.54 -18.06
CA GLN A 114 3.38 0.87 -18.33
C GLN A 114 3.28 0.52 -19.81
N SER A 115 3.85 -0.61 -20.22
CA SER A 115 3.54 -1.21 -21.52
C SER A 115 2.18 -1.89 -21.41
N GLY A 116 1.12 -1.11 -21.63
CA GLY A 116 -0.09 -1.60 -22.31
C GLY A 116 -1.16 -2.36 -21.51
N LEU A 117 -1.29 -2.23 -20.19
CA LEU A 117 -2.52 -2.65 -19.51
C LEU A 117 -3.36 -1.44 -19.09
N PHE A 118 -4.14 -0.92 -20.03
CA PHE A 118 -5.46 -0.44 -19.66
C PHE A 118 -6.18 -1.63 -19.03
N LEU A 119 -6.44 -1.57 -17.72
CA LEU A 119 -7.40 -2.47 -17.11
C LEU A 119 -8.71 -2.30 -17.89
N THR A 120 -9.02 -3.24 -18.77
CA THR A 120 -10.39 -3.43 -19.23
C THR A 120 -11.19 -3.55 -17.97
N SER A 121 -12.07 -2.58 -17.71
CA SER A 121 -13.10 -2.69 -16.70
C SER A 121 -13.82 -4.02 -16.92
N LYS A 122 -13.41 -5.05 -16.18
CA LYS A 122 -14.29 -6.20 -15.99
C LYS A 122 -15.43 -5.65 -15.16
N SER A 123 -16.53 -5.38 -15.86
CA SER A 123 -17.83 -5.11 -15.28
C SER A 123 -18.03 -6.06 -14.10
N CYS A 124 -18.38 -5.52 -12.94
CA CYS A 124 -18.98 -6.35 -11.89
C CYS A 124 -20.25 -6.96 -12.49
N GLU A 125 -20.30 -8.28 -12.58
CA GLU A 125 -21.54 -9.04 -12.56
C GLU A 125 -22.02 -9.22 -11.12
#